data_AF-A0A8S8ZIL1-F1
#
_entry.id   AF-A0A8S8ZIL1-F1
#
_cell.length_a   1.000
_cell.length_b   1.000
_cell.length_c   1.000
_cell.angle_alpha   90.00
_cell.angle_beta   90.00
_cell.angle_gamma   90.00
#
_symmetry.space_group_name_H-M   'P 1'
#
loop_
_entity.id
_entity.type
_entity.pdbx_description
1 polymer ?
#
loop_
_entity_poly.entity_id
_entity_poly.type
_entity_poly.pdbx_seq_one_letter_code
_entity_poly.pdbx_strand_id
1 'polypeptide(L)'
;MTHDLKVYFDSELGRIRGDYNRLQSPDDQLPSDWPGQDRIELLVKLAVPLFIFAKKVCLFIADYAYSDPEEQLQRVMEVQKVDYASQLHRTYLFVLNRLLLKHSGFGLVKCDAEEKEKTLDNFRKLVGSLVLLDYPLSINSLSRLLQIPRKNIRNMPNFLHSVLDVPGLDKPTAPVKILHLSF
;
A
#
# COMPACT_ATOMS: atom_id res chain seq x y z
N MET A 1 3.72 -21.33 -3.54
CA MET A 1 3.49 -19.87 -3.56
C MET A 1 2.27 -19.44 -4.38
N THR A 2 2.20 -19.68 -5.69
CA THR A 2 1.01 -19.32 -6.52
C THR A 2 -0.25 -20.02 -6.02
N HIS A 3 -0.15 -21.30 -5.66
CA HIS A 3 -1.22 -22.06 -5.04
C HIS A 3 -1.65 -21.45 -3.70
N ASP A 4 -0.70 -21.13 -2.81
CA ASP A 4 -1.00 -20.53 -1.50
C ASP A 4 -1.67 -19.16 -1.62
N LEU A 5 -1.25 -18.35 -2.61
CA LEU A 5 -1.87 -17.07 -2.93
C LEU A 5 -3.30 -17.25 -3.44
N LYS A 6 -3.54 -18.24 -4.30
CA LYS A 6 -4.89 -18.54 -4.82
C LYS A 6 -5.82 -18.92 -3.67
N VAL A 7 -5.41 -19.89 -2.86
CA VAL A 7 -6.16 -20.33 -1.66
C VAL A 7 -6.41 -19.15 -0.70
N TYR A 8 -5.40 -18.30 -0.48
CA TYR A 8 -5.55 -17.12 0.37
C TYR A 8 -6.57 -16.12 -0.18
N PHE A 9 -6.50 -15.77 -1.46
CA PHE A 9 -7.46 -14.85 -2.08
C PHE A 9 -8.88 -15.42 -2.10
N ASP A 10 -9.04 -16.70 -2.46
CA ASP A 10 -10.33 -17.39 -2.41
C ASP A 10 -10.95 -17.28 -1.00
N SER A 11 -10.17 -17.58 0.03
CA SER A 11 -10.61 -17.52 1.42
C SER A 11 -10.94 -16.11 1.89
N GLU A 12 -10.03 -15.15 1.71
CA GLU A 12 -10.22 -13.79 2.23
C GLU A 12 -11.29 -13.02 1.48
N LEU A 13 -11.37 -13.14 0.14
CA LEU A 13 -12.41 -12.47 -0.64
C LEU A 13 -13.78 -13.12 -0.36
N GLY A 14 -13.84 -14.43 -0.17
CA GLY A 14 -15.05 -15.10 0.31
C GLY A 14 -15.51 -14.57 1.67
N ARG A 15 -14.58 -14.33 2.60
CA ARG A 15 -14.87 -13.71 3.90
C ARG A 15 -15.37 -12.28 3.75
N ILE A 16 -14.66 -11.44 2.99
CA ILE A 16 -15.03 -10.05 2.73
C ILE A 16 -16.44 -9.96 2.15
N ARG A 17 -16.74 -10.79 1.14
CA ARG A 17 -18.08 -10.86 0.57
C ARG A 17 -19.13 -11.22 1.61
N GLY A 18 -18.86 -12.23 2.42
CA GLY A 18 -19.77 -12.66 3.49
C GLY A 18 -20.02 -11.55 4.52
N ASP A 19 -18.96 -10.84 4.93
CA ASP A 19 -19.04 -9.72 5.87
C ASP A 19 -19.80 -8.53 5.26
N TYR A 20 -19.54 -8.20 3.99
CA TYR A 20 -20.24 -7.12 3.28
C TYR A 20 -21.73 -7.44 3.09
N ASN A 21 -22.07 -8.61 2.55
CA ASN A 21 -23.45 -8.98 2.26
C ASN A 21 -24.35 -9.03 3.52
N ARG A 22 -23.78 -9.29 4.70
CA ARG A 22 -24.51 -9.22 5.99
C ARG A 22 -24.96 -7.81 6.35
N LEU A 23 -24.29 -6.79 5.81
CA LEU A 23 -24.57 -5.38 6.06
C LEU A 23 -25.48 -4.77 5.00
N GLN A 24 -25.74 -5.48 3.90
CA GLN A 24 -26.49 -4.97 2.75
C GLN A 24 -27.89 -5.56 2.63
N SER A 25 -28.77 -4.82 1.96
CA SER A 25 -30.06 -5.31 1.48
C SER A 25 -29.85 -6.40 0.42
N PRO A 26 -30.81 -7.35 0.24
CA PRO A 26 -30.66 -8.43 -0.74
C PRO A 26 -30.35 -7.98 -2.17
N ASP A 27 -30.84 -6.81 -2.57
CA ASP A 27 -30.63 -6.25 -3.92
C ASP A 27 -29.22 -5.67 -4.12
N ASP A 28 -28.51 -5.35 -3.03
CA ASP A 28 -27.18 -4.73 -3.03
C ASP A 28 -26.06 -5.74 -2.66
N GLN A 29 -26.39 -7.04 -2.57
CA GLN A 29 -25.44 -8.09 -2.22
C GLN A 29 -24.53 -8.45 -3.40
N LEU A 30 -23.26 -8.72 -3.10
CA LEU A 30 -22.33 -9.28 -4.05
C LEU A 30 -22.71 -10.72 -4.40
N PRO A 31 -22.56 -11.13 -5.67
CA PRO A 31 -23.04 -12.42 -6.14
C PRO A 31 -22.21 -13.61 -5.61
N SER A 32 -22.80 -14.80 -5.71
CA SER A 32 -22.24 -16.03 -5.13
C SER A 32 -20.90 -16.48 -5.75
N ASP A 33 -20.59 -15.99 -6.93
CA ASP A 33 -19.37 -16.24 -7.69
C ASP A 33 -18.36 -15.09 -7.58
N TRP A 34 -18.71 -13.98 -6.92
CA TRP A 34 -17.79 -12.86 -6.69
C TRP A 34 -16.53 -13.32 -5.93
N PRO A 35 -15.32 -12.93 -6.37
CA PRO A 35 -15.00 -11.99 -7.46
C PRO A 35 -14.82 -12.64 -8.85
N GLY A 36 -14.97 -13.95 -8.97
CA GLY A 36 -14.72 -14.72 -10.19
C GLY A 36 -13.28 -15.21 -10.31
N GLN A 37 -13.11 -16.39 -10.89
CA GLN A 37 -11.82 -17.10 -10.95
C GLN A 37 -10.75 -16.30 -11.71
N ASP A 38 -11.12 -15.63 -12.80
CA ASP A 38 -10.20 -14.85 -13.65
C ASP A 38 -9.57 -13.69 -12.86
N ARG A 39 -10.37 -13.00 -12.03
CA ARG A 39 -9.89 -11.90 -11.20
C ARG A 39 -8.97 -12.41 -10.10
N ILE A 40 -9.24 -13.58 -9.53
CA ILE A 40 -8.35 -14.23 -8.54
C ILE A 40 -7.02 -14.59 -9.18
N GLU A 41 -7.01 -15.18 -10.38
CA GLU A 41 -5.77 -15.48 -11.09
C GLU A 41 -4.96 -14.21 -11.39
N LEU A 42 -5.65 -13.12 -11.69
CA LEU A 42 -5.01 -11.83 -11.90
C LEU A 42 -4.37 -11.30 -10.62
N LEU A 43 -5.09 -11.36 -9.49
CA LEU A 43 -4.56 -11.00 -8.17
C LEU A 43 -3.35 -11.86 -7.78
N VAL A 44 -3.39 -13.16 -8.06
CA VAL A 44 -2.25 -14.06 -7.84
C VAL A 44 -1.06 -13.62 -8.68
N LYS A 45 -1.25 -13.34 -9.97
CA LYS A 45 -0.18 -12.82 -10.85
C LYS A 45 0.39 -11.50 -10.33
N LEU A 46 -0.45 -10.62 -9.79
CA LEU A 46 -0.01 -9.35 -9.18
C LEU A 46 0.77 -9.56 -7.88
N ALA A 47 0.37 -10.57 -7.09
CA ALA A 47 0.93 -10.84 -5.78
C ALA A 47 2.20 -11.70 -5.81
N VAL A 48 2.57 -12.36 -6.91
CA VAL A 48 3.81 -13.16 -6.99
C VAL A 48 5.03 -12.25 -7.20
N PRO A 49 6.11 -12.37 -6.41
CA PRO A 49 6.36 -13.33 -5.33
C PRO A 49 6.20 -12.72 -3.92
N LEU A 50 5.31 -11.74 -3.72
CA LEU A 50 5.10 -11.02 -2.47
C LEU A 50 3.72 -11.33 -1.83
N PHE A 51 3.67 -12.31 -0.93
CA PHE A 51 2.42 -12.64 -0.20
C PHE A 51 1.84 -11.46 0.58
N ILE A 52 2.70 -10.55 1.06
CA ILE A 52 2.27 -9.32 1.74
C ILE A 52 1.38 -8.43 0.85
N PHE A 53 1.59 -8.45 -0.47
CA PHE A 53 0.77 -7.71 -1.41
C PHE A 53 -0.67 -8.22 -1.38
N ALA A 54 -0.88 -9.54 -1.37
CA ALA A 54 -2.20 -10.15 -1.30
C ALA A 54 -2.97 -9.70 -0.06
N LYS A 55 -2.33 -9.74 1.12
CA LYS A 55 -2.93 -9.26 2.36
C LYS A 55 -3.33 -7.79 2.29
N LYS A 56 -2.51 -6.94 1.68
CA LYS A 56 -2.80 -5.50 1.53
C LYS A 56 -3.94 -5.24 0.56
N VAL A 57 -4.03 -5.99 -0.53
CA VAL A 57 -5.16 -5.93 -1.47
C VAL A 57 -6.46 -6.33 -0.77
N CYS A 58 -6.47 -7.43 -0.02
CA CYS A 58 -7.66 -7.84 0.74
C CYS A 58 -8.07 -6.80 1.78
N LEU A 59 -7.11 -6.19 2.50
CA LEU A 59 -7.40 -5.11 3.45
C LEU A 59 -7.98 -3.87 2.77
N PHE A 60 -7.51 -3.53 1.57
CA PHE A 60 -8.06 -2.43 0.78
C PHE A 60 -9.51 -2.73 0.38
N ILE A 61 -9.76 -3.89 -0.25
CA ILE A 61 -11.10 -4.31 -0.69
C ILE A 61 -12.09 -4.41 0.50
N ALA A 62 -11.60 -4.73 1.70
CA ALA A 62 -12.40 -4.79 2.92
C ALA A 62 -12.74 -3.42 3.55
N ASP A 63 -12.21 -2.31 3.02
CA ASP A 63 -12.40 -0.97 3.60
C ASP A 63 -13.70 -0.32 3.11
N TYR A 64 -14.83 -0.75 3.69
CA TYR A 64 -16.16 -0.28 3.26
C TYR A 64 -16.43 1.20 3.54
N ALA A 65 -15.57 1.88 4.30
CA ALA A 65 -15.69 3.31 4.53
C ALA A 65 -15.45 4.13 3.26
N TYR A 66 -14.74 3.56 2.28
CA TYR A 66 -14.42 4.22 1.03
C TYR A 66 -15.44 3.96 -0.06
N SER A 67 -15.81 2.69 -0.25
CA SER A 67 -16.59 2.21 -1.39
C SER A 67 -16.80 0.69 -1.26
N ASP A 68 -17.76 0.13 -1.98
CA ASP A 68 -18.06 -1.30 -1.91
C ASP A 68 -16.89 -2.18 -2.44
N PRO A 69 -16.85 -3.47 -2.08
CA PRO A 69 -15.76 -4.36 -2.46
C PRO A 69 -15.58 -4.53 -3.97
N GLU A 70 -16.64 -4.45 -4.79
CA GLU A 70 -16.56 -4.61 -6.23
C GLU A 70 -15.87 -3.40 -6.88
N GLU A 71 -16.29 -2.19 -6.51
CA GLU A 71 -15.63 -0.96 -6.95
C GLU A 71 -14.14 -0.92 -6.55
N GLN A 72 -13.82 -1.37 -5.33
CA GLN A 72 -12.43 -1.42 -4.87
C GLN A 72 -11.61 -2.47 -5.61
N LEU A 73 -12.18 -3.64 -5.86
CA LEU A 73 -11.55 -4.67 -6.69
C LEU A 73 -11.28 -4.12 -8.10
N GLN A 74 -12.24 -3.43 -8.70
CA GLN A 74 -12.11 -2.84 -10.03
C GLN A 74 -10.96 -1.82 -10.09
N ARG A 75 -10.79 -0.98 -9.06
CA ARG A 75 -9.64 -0.06 -8.96
C ARG A 75 -8.31 -0.81 -8.92
N VAL A 76 -8.22 -1.94 -8.22
CA VAL A 76 -7.02 -2.79 -8.22
C VAL A 76 -6.74 -3.33 -9.63
N MET A 77 -7.79 -3.66 -10.39
CA MET A 77 -7.64 -4.11 -11.78
C MET A 77 -7.23 -3.00 -12.74
N GLU A 78 -7.73 -1.78 -12.56
CA GLU A 78 -7.42 -0.64 -13.42
C GLU A 78 -5.96 -0.19 -13.30
N VAL A 79 -5.36 -0.34 -12.13
CA VAL A 79 -3.92 -0.10 -11.90
C VAL A 79 -3.04 -1.01 -12.78
N GLN A 80 -3.56 -2.14 -13.28
CA GLN A 80 -2.85 -2.99 -14.23
C GLN A 80 -2.78 -2.41 -15.65
N LYS A 81 -3.78 -1.60 -16.06
CA LYS A 81 -3.91 -1.12 -17.45
C LYS A 81 -2.97 0.03 -17.78
N VAL A 82 -2.41 0.70 -16.77
CA VAL A 82 -1.40 1.74 -16.98
C VAL A 82 -0.05 1.04 -17.15
N ASP A 83 0.37 0.94 -18.41
CA ASP A 83 1.60 0.30 -18.85
C ASP A 83 2.84 1.07 -18.38
N TYR A 84 3.15 0.97 -17.10
CA TYR A 84 4.50 1.17 -16.58
C TYR A 84 4.73 0.21 -15.41
N ALA A 85 5.63 -0.74 -15.69
CA ALA A 85 6.74 -1.10 -14.82
C ALA A 85 6.65 -2.34 -13.93
N SER A 86 7.88 -2.78 -13.65
CA SER A 86 8.29 -3.80 -12.72
C SER A 86 7.49 -3.77 -11.42
N GLN A 87 7.47 -4.92 -10.76
CA GLN A 87 6.83 -5.14 -9.46
C GLN A 87 7.08 -4.04 -8.41
N LEU A 88 8.26 -3.40 -8.46
CA LEU A 88 8.60 -2.22 -7.67
C LEU A 88 7.63 -1.05 -7.90
N HIS A 89 7.30 -0.73 -9.16
CA HIS A 89 6.42 0.38 -9.50
C HIS A 89 5.01 0.18 -8.95
N ARG A 90 4.53 -1.08 -8.88
CA ARG A 90 3.20 -1.42 -8.34
C ARG A 90 3.13 -1.33 -6.81
N THR A 91 4.14 -1.84 -6.10
CA THR A 91 4.24 -1.67 -4.64
C THR A 91 4.40 -0.20 -4.29
N TYR A 92 5.17 0.56 -5.07
CA TYR A 92 5.33 2.00 -4.90
C TYR A 92 4.05 2.77 -5.21
N LEU A 93 3.32 2.45 -6.28
CA LEU A 93 2.04 3.09 -6.61
C LEU A 93 0.99 2.91 -5.52
N PHE A 94 0.87 1.71 -4.95
CA PHE A 94 -0.07 1.45 -3.87
C PHE A 94 0.29 2.22 -2.59
N VAL A 95 1.58 2.24 -2.27
CA VAL A 95 2.14 3.03 -1.18
C VAL A 95 1.93 4.54 -1.38
N LEU A 96 2.18 5.02 -2.60
CA LEU A 96 2.01 6.42 -3.00
C LEU A 96 0.55 6.84 -2.87
N ASN A 97 -0.39 6.03 -3.36
CA ASN A 97 -1.82 6.31 -3.20
C ASN A 97 -2.22 6.42 -1.72
N ARG A 98 -1.61 5.64 -0.84
CA ARG A 98 -1.86 5.71 0.61
C ARG A 98 -1.24 6.95 1.28
N LEU A 99 -0.08 7.41 0.81
CA LEU A 99 0.56 8.65 1.26
C LEU A 99 -0.25 9.91 0.88
N LEU A 100 -1.07 9.81 -0.17
CA LEU A 100 -1.93 10.89 -0.64
C LEU A 100 -3.28 10.98 0.10
N LEU A 101 -3.48 10.13 1.11
CA LEU A 101 -4.66 10.10 1.97
C LEU A 101 -4.26 10.54 3.38
N LYS A 102 -4.82 11.66 3.86
CA LYS A 102 -4.63 12.16 5.23
C LYS A 102 -5.69 11.58 6.15
N HIS A 103 -5.34 11.26 7.39
CA HIS A 103 -6.33 11.09 8.46
C HIS A 103 -6.85 12.45 8.92
N SER A 104 -8.14 12.70 8.72
CA SER A 104 -8.90 13.71 9.48
C SER A 104 -9.68 12.99 10.59
N GLY A 105 -10.09 13.70 11.64
CA GLY A 105 -10.85 13.14 12.77
C GLY A 105 -12.17 12.45 12.40
N PHE A 106 -12.61 12.51 11.14
CA PHE A 106 -13.81 11.88 10.60
C PHE A 106 -13.53 10.87 9.47
N GLY A 107 -12.27 10.53 9.21
CA GLY A 107 -11.87 9.59 8.15
C GLY A 107 -10.78 10.12 7.23
N LEU A 108 -10.43 9.33 6.21
CA LEU A 108 -9.37 9.65 5.26
C LEU A 108 -9.83 10.72 4.25
N VAL A 109 -9.16 11.87 4.23
CA VAL A 109 -9.41 12.98 3.30
C VAL A 109 -8.28 13.04 2.26
N LYS A 110 -8.63 13.26 0.99
CA LYS A 110 -7.66 13.47 -0.08
C LYS A 110 -6.83 14.73 0.20
N CYS A 111 -5.50 14.63 0.06
CA CYS A 111 -4.65 15.81 0.07
C CYS A 111 -5.05 16.77 -1.06
N ASP A 112 -4.97 18.08 -0.81
CA ASP A 112 -5.06 19.06 -1.89
C ASP A 112 -3.86 18.91 -2.86
N ALA A 113 -3.91 19.59 -4.01
CA ALA A 113 -2.93 19.43 -5.07
C ALA A 113 -1.50 19.80 -4.62
N GLU A 114 -1.35 20.85 -3.81
CA GLU A 114 -0.07 21.37 -3.33
C GLU A 114 0.55 20.44 -2.27
N GLU A 115 -0.26 19.94 -1.35
CA GLU A 115 0.15 18.98 -0.32
C GLU A 115 0.49 17.61 -0.91
N LYS A 116 -0.25 17.19 -1.94
CA LYS A 116 0.04 15.98 -2.73
C LYS A 116 1.42 16.09 -3.38
N GLU A 117 1.70 17.19 -4.08
CA GLU A 117 2.99 17.41 -4.74
C GLU A 117 4.14 17.39 -3.73
N LYS A 118 3.98 18.08 -2.59
CA LYS A 118 4.99 18.11 -1.52
C LYS A 118 5.24 16.74 -0.90
N THR A 119 4.20 15.94 -0.75
CA THR A 119 4.31 14.57 -0.21
C THR A 119 5.01 13.63 -1.19
N LEU A 120 4.68 13.72 -2.48
CA LEU A 120 5.33 12.96 -3.55
C LEU A 120 6.80 13.32 -3.70
N ASP A 121 7.14 14.61 -3.64
CA ASP A 121 8.53 15.06 -3.74
C ASP A 121 9.37 14.59 -2.54
N ASN A 122 8.82 14.67 -1.32
CA ASN A 122 9.47 14.13 -0.12
C ASN A 122 9.66 12.61 -0.20
N PHE A 123 8.67 11.89 -0.73
CA PHE A 123 8.78 10.45 -0.93
C PHE A 123 9.86 10.09 -1.95
N ARG A 124 9.86 10.76 -3.12
CA ARG A 124 10.87 10.55 -4.15
C ARG A 124 12.27 10.84 -3.64
N LYS A 125 12.46 11.93 -2.90
CA LYS A 125 13.74 12.31 -2.30
C LYS A 125 14.20 11.26 -1.29
N LEU A 126 13.34 10.86 -0.35
CA LEU A 126 13.73 9.89 0.68
C LEU A 126 14.07 8.53 0.09
N VAL A 127 13.17 7.99 -0.72
CA VAL A 127 13.34 6.63 -1.24
C VAL A 127 14.41 6.59 -2.34
N GLY A 128 14.47 7.59 -3.21
CA GLY A 128 15.53 7.73 -4.19
C GLY A 128 16.90 7.80 -3.54
N SER A 129 17.05 8.54 -2.44
CA SER A 129 18.30 8.57 -1.69
C SER A 129 18.60 7.24 -1.00
N LEU A 130 17.62 6.60 -0.35
CA LEU A 130 17.86 5.29 0.28
C LEU A 130 18.26 4.20 -0.72
N VAL A 131 17.78 4.26 -1.97
CA VAL A 131 18.19 3.33 -3.05
C VAL A 131 19.60 3.63 -3.57
N LEU A 132 20.00 4.91 -3.62
CA LEU A 132 21.32 5.32 -4.13
C LEU A 132 22.45 5.25 -3.08
N LEU A 133 22.10 5.19 -1.80
CA LEU A 133 23.07 5.17 -0.71
C LEU A 133 23.63 3.76 -0.52
N ASP A 134 24.95 3.64 -0.70
CA ASP A 134 25.71 2.41 -0.43
C ASP A 134 25.61 1.97 1.06
N TYR A 135 25.34 2.92 1.96
CA TYR A 135 25.09 2.65 3.39
C TYR A 135 23.85 3.39 3.91
N PRO A 136 22.93 2.70 4.61
CA PRO A 136 21.70 3.31 5.10
C PRO A 136 22.02 4.35 6.19
N LEU A 137 21.34 5.50 6.11
CA LEU A 137 21.62 6.67 6.93
C LEU A 137 20.62 6.83 8.09
N SER A 138 21.07 7.46 9.18
CA SER A 138 20.18 7.83 10.30
C SER A 138 19.16 8.90 9.88
N ILE A 139 18.05 9.02 10.63
CA ILE A 139 17.04 10.08 10.44
C ILE A 139 17.70 11.48 10.48
N ASN A 140 18.71 11.67 11.32
CA ASN A 140 19.41 12.95 11.45
C ASN A 140 20.22 13.27 10.19
N SER A 141 20.91 12.28 9.65
CA SER A 141 21.71 12.41 8.43
C SER A 141 20.79 12.62 7.22
N LEU A 142 19.71 11.87 7.09
CA LEU A 142 18.71 12.02 6.03
C LEU A 142 18.00 13.38 6.08
N SER A 143 17.66 13.84 7.29
CA SER A 143 17.03 15.16 7.46
C SER A 143 17.93 16.30 6.98
N ARG A 144 19.24 16.22 7.26
CA ARG A 144 20.22 17.20 6.79
C ARG A 144 20.46 17.10 5.28
N LEU A 145 20.61 15.87 4.78
CA LEU A 145 20.89 15.61 3.37
C LEU A 145 19.73 16.03 2.45
N LEU A 146 18.50 15.69 2.84
CA LEU A 146 17.30 15.88 2.03
C LEU A 146 16.58 17.19 2.33
N GLN A 147 17.01 17.90 3.38
CA GLN A 147 16.33 19.09 3.92
C GLN A 147 14.86 18.82 4.30
N ILE A 148 14.55 17.59 4.70
CA ILE A 148 13.21 17.18 5.15
C ILE A 148 13.18 17.22 6.69
N PRO A 149 12.15 17.83 7.33
CA PRO A 149 12.03 17.82 8.79
C PRO A 149 12.00 16.39 9.35
N ARG A 150 12.76 16.16 10.43
CA ARG A 150 12.84 14.83 11.11
C ARG A 150 11.47 14.25 11.44
N LYS A 151 10.52 15.10 11.84
CA LYS A 151 9.12 14.72 12.13
C LYS A 151 8.45 14.08 10.91
N ASN A 152 8.70 14.60 9.71
CA ASN A 152 8.10 14.09 8.49
C ASN A 152 8.71 12.74 8.09
N ILE A 153 10.04 12.61 8.19
CA ILE A 153 10.74 11.33 7.97
C ILE A 153 10.25 10.27 8.97
N ARG A 154 10.04 10.64 10.24
CA ARG A 154 9.56 9.73 11.29
C ARG A 154 8.09 9.35 11.17
N ASN A 155 7.26 10.19 10.56
CA ASN A 155 5.83 9.92 10.37
C ASN A 155 5.54 9.17 9.06
N MET A 156 6.49 9.14 8.13
CA MET A 156 6.41 8.36 6.89
C MET A 156 6.20 6.85 7.07
N PRO A 157 6.80 6.18 8.07
CA PRO A 157 6.57 4.78 8.42
C PRO A 157 5.12 4.44 8.71
N ASN A 158 4.32 5.36 9.26
CA ASN A 158 2.89 5.13 9.51
C ASN A 158 2.14 4.73 8.21
N PHE A 159 2.73 5.07 7.06
CA PHE A 159 2.25 4.72 5.72
C PHE A 159 3.09 3.62 5.04
N LEU A 160 4.31 3.34 5.54
CA LEU A 160 5.39 2.56 4.89
C LEU A 160 5.99 1.41 5.71
N HIS A 161 5.41 0.99 6.85
CA HIS A 161 5.94 -0.09 7.69
C HIS A 161 6.22 -1.43 6.95
N SER A 162 5.69 -1.59 5.73
CA SER A 162 5.95 -2.76 4.88
C SER A 162 7.15 -2.61 3.94
N VAL A 163 7.78 -1.42 3.89
CA VAL A 163 8.87 -1.07 2.95
C VAL A 163 10.06 -0.43 3.67
N LEU A 164 9.86 0.25 4.80
CA LEU A 164 10.91 0.91 5.57
C LEU A 164 10.91 0.47 7.04
N ASP A 165 12.10 0.14 7.55
CA ASP A 165 12.40 0.03 8.98
C ASP A 165 12.96 1.37 9.44
N VAL A 166 12.16 2.09 10.23
CA VAL A 166 12.55 3.38 10.79
C VAL A 166 12.73 3.23 12.30
N PRO A 167 13.93 3.51 12.81
CA PRO A 167 14.22 3.36 14.23
C PRO A 167 13.35 4.25 15.12
N GLY A 168 13.01 3.70 16.30
CA GLY A 168 12.30 4.41 17.35
C GLY A 168 13.10 5.58 17.94
N LEU A 169 12.40 6.39 18.75
CA LEU A 169 12.96 7.55 19.44
C LEU A 169 14.15 7.20 20.36
N ASP A 170 14.19 5.96 20.84
CA ASP A 170 15.23 5.36 21.67
C ASP A 170 16.55 5.11 20.92
N LYS A 171 16.55 5.13 19.58
CA LYS A 171 17.71 4.80 18.73
C LYS A 171 17.95 5.86 17.65
N PRO A 172 18.32 7.11 18.00
CA PRO A 172 18.40 8.23 17.05
C PRO A 172 19.56 8.12 16.04
N THR A 173 20.56 7.28 16.32
CA THR A 173 21.72 7.02 15.45
C THR A 173 21.54 5.79 14.58
N ALA A 174 20.51 4.97 14.83
CA ALA A 174 20.26 3.80 14.01
C ALA A 174 19.83 4.22 12.59
N PRO A 175 20.19 3.42 11.57
CA PRO A 175 19.92 3.74 10.19
C PRO A 175 18.46 3.41 9.81
N VAL A 176 17.89 4.19 8.90
CA VAL A 176 16.62 3.86 8.23
C VAL A 176 16.93 2.83 7.14
N LYS A 177 16.28 1.68 7.18
CA LYS A 177 16.53 0.58 6.21
C LYS A 177 15.32 0.35 5.32
N ILE A 178 15.58 -0.11 4.10
CA ILE A 178 14.54 -0.67 3.24
C ILE A 178 14.33 -2.12 3.65
N LEU A 179 13.08 -2.49 3.95
CA LEU A 179 12.67 -3.84 4.38
C LEU A 179 12.38 -4.79 3.20
N HIS A 180 12.52 -4.31 1.96
CA HIS A 180 12.26 -5.10 0.77
C HIS A 180 13.54 -5.76 0.24
N LEU A 181 13.51 -7.09 0.09
CA LEU A 181 14.61 -7.94 -0.38
C LEU A 181 14.89 -7.86 -1.90
N SER A 182 14.36 -6.87 -2.62
CA SER A 182 14.63 -6.70 -4.07
C SER A 182 15.71 -5.67 -4.38
N PHE A 183 16.47 -5.27 -3.36
CA PHE A 183 17.69 -4.48 -3.49
C PHE A 183 18.81 -5.23 -2.76
#